data_AF-A0A1M4Y7Y9-F1
#
_entry.id   AF-A0A1M4Y7Y9-F1
#
_cell.length_a   1.000
_cell.length_b   1.000
_cell.length_c   1.000
_cell.angle_alpha   90.00
_cell.angle_beta   90.00
_cell.angle_gamma   90.00
#
_symmetry.space_group_name_H-M   'P 1'
#
loop_
_entity.id
_entity.type
_entity.pdbx_description
1 polymer ?
#
loop_
_entity_poly.entity_id
_entity_poly.type
_entity_poly.pdbx_seq_one_letter_code
_entity_poly.pdbx_strand_id
1 'polypeptide(L)'
;MEMTAVVLHEGALAHYDVAIGYDGRCYAHLQKYNGRNENAPPQQLVLQKERRRWVADERYKDLSDELGYAIELKAKPLLDRNRFGGHPAG
;
A
#
# COMPACT_ATOMS: atom_id res chain seq x y z
N MET A 1 -3.69 -5.75 9.38
CA MET A 1 -4.75 -5.71 8.33
C MET A 1 -4.10 -6.08 7.02
N GLU A 2 -4.68 -7.02 6.28
CA GLU A 2 -4.14 -7.51 5.02
C GLU A 2 -5.01 -7.02 3.86
N MET A 3 -4.39 -6.49 2.81
CA MET A 3 -5.09 -5.99 1.61
C MET A 3 -4.23 -6.19 0.37
N THR A 4 -4.84 -6.45 -0.77
CA THR A 4 -4.11 -6.51 -2.04
C THR A 4 -4.08 -5.13 -2.70
N ALA A 5 -2.89 -4.60 -2.99
CA ALA A 5 -2.67 -3.39 -3.78
C ALA A 5 -2.20 -3.76 -5.19
N VAL A 6 -2.63 -2.99 -6.20
CA VAL A 6 -2.16 -3.17 -7.58
C VAL A 6 -1.60 -1.85 -8.04
N VAL A 7 -0.35 -1.86 -8.51
CA VAL A 7 0.38 -0.68 -8.97
C VAL A 7 0.92 -0.91 -10.37
N LEU A 8 1.12 0.17 -11.12
CA LEU A 8 1.66 0.12 -12.48
C LEU A 8 3.16 0.40 -12.41
N HIS A 9 3.97 -0.62 -12.64
CA HIS A 9 5.43 -0.49 -12.65
C HIS A 9 5.98 -0.81 -14.03
N GLU A 10 6.68 0.15 -14.65
CA GLU A 10 7.31 -0.01 -15.96
C GLU A 10 6.32 -0.48 -17.05
N GLY A 11 5.09 0.04 -17.02
CA GLY A 11 4.03 -0.30 -17.98
C GLY A 11 3.33 -1.63 -17.74
N ALA A 12 3.62 -2.33 -16.64
CA ALA A 12 2.98 -3.59 -16.28
C ALA A 12 2.39 -3.57 -14.86
N LEU A 13 1.36 -4.39 -14.66
CA LEU A 13 0.68 -4.48 -13.37
C LEU A 13 1.47 -5.36 -12.39
N ALA A 14 1.74 -4.81 -11.22
CA ALA A 14 2.35 -5.47 -10.09
C ALA A 14 1.31 -5.59 -8.95
N HIS A 15 1.04 -6.83 -8.54
CA HIS A 15 0.10 -7.19 -7.50
C HIS A 15 0.87 -7.42 -6.20
N TYR A 16 0.56 -6.63 -5.19
CA TYR A 16 1.17 -6.71 -3.88
C TYR A 16 0.13 -7.11 -2.84
N ASP A 17 0.47 -8.07 -1.99
CA ASP A 17 -0.22 -8.23 -0.72
C ASP A 17 0.44 -7.36 0.33
N VAL A 18 -0.38 -6.51 0.95
CA VAL A 18 0.03 -5.49 1.88
C VAL A 18 -0.49 -5.84 3.26
N ALA A 19 0.42 -6.07 4.20
CA ALA A 19 0.12 -6.27 5.60
C ALA A 19 0.51 -5.02 6.41
N ILE A 20 -0.48 -4.31 6.94
CA ILE A 20 -0.26 -3.19 7.87
C ILE A 20 -0.17 -3.75 9.28
N GLY A 21 1.00 -3.58 9.89
CA GLY A 21 1.30 -3.90 11.29
C GLY A 21 0.86 -2.80 12.26
N TYR A 22 0.73 -3.17 13.53
CA TYR A 22 0.37 -2.26 14.62
C TYR A 22 1.50 -1.28 15.00
N ASP A 23 2.72 -1.56 14.54
CA ASP A 23 3.94 -0.75 14.71
C ASP A 23 4.04 0.41 13.71
N GLY A 24 3.01 0.62 12.88
CA GLY A 24 3.04 1.64 11.84
C GLY A 24 3.94 1.27 10.65
N ARG A 25 4.34 -0.01 10.55
CA ARG A 25 5.02 -0.55 9.38
C ARG A 25 4.02 -1.29 8.48
N CYS A 26 4.32 -1.29 7.21
CA CYS A 26 3.53 -1.86 6.16
C CYS A 26 4.42 -2.74 5.30
N TYR A 27 4.09 -4.02 5.23
CA TYR A 27 4.86 -5.03 4.51
C TYR A 27 4.13 -5.33 3.21
N ALA A 28 4.68 -4.90 2.08
CA ALA A 28 4.16 -5.19 0.75
C ALA A 28 4.96 -6.33 0.13
N HIS A 29 4.28 -7.42 -0.24
CA HIS A 29 4.84 -8.61 -0.84
C HIS A 29 4.32 -8.77 -2.26
N LEU A 30 5.21 -8.83 -3.24
CA LEU A 30 4.84 -9.03 -4.64
C LEU A 30 4.34 -10.47 -4.82
N GLN A 31 3.05 -10.59 -5.15
CA GLN A 31 2.44 -11.87 -5.51
C GLN A 31 2.61 -12.16 -7.00
N LYS A 32 2.46 -11.13 -7.82
CA LYS A 32 2.45 -11.29 -9.27
C LYS A 32 2.91 -10.03 -9.96
N TYR A 33 3.77 -10.19 -10.95
CA TYR A 33 4.13 -9.13 -11.87
C TYR A 33 3.88 -9.60 -13.30
N ASN A 34 3.10 -8.83 -14.06
CA ASN A 34 2.75 -9.16 -15.45
C ASN A 34 3.71 -8.55 -16.48
N GLY A 35 4.86 -8.03 -16.05
CA GLY A 35 5.86 -7.40 -16.93
C GLY A 35 7.07 -8.30 -17.21
N ARG A 36 8.14 -7.70 -17.73
CA ARG A 36 9.41 -8.39 -17.96
C ARG A 36 10.15 -8.57 -16.63
N ASN A 37 10.60 -9.79 -16.32
CA ASN A 37 11.32 -10.08 -15.07
C ASN A 37 12.56 -9.19 -14.83
N GLU A 38 13.19 -8.68 -15.88
CA GLU A 38 14.35 -7.77 -15.78
C GLU A 38 14.00 -6.43 -15.11
N ASN A 39 12.73 -6.00 -15.21
CA ASN A 39 12.19 -4.80 -14.58
C ASN A 39 11.21 -5.17 -13.45
N ALA A 40 11.30 -6.39 -12.92
CA ALA A 40 10.43 -6.79 -11.83
C ALA A 40 10.71 -5.91 -10.60
N PRO A 41 9.68 -5.33 -10.01
CA PRO A 41 9.85 -4.56 -8.79
C PRO A 41 10.21 -5.49 -7.62
N PRO A 42 10.70 -4.96 -6.49
CA PRO A 42 11.17 -5.78 -5.38
C PRO A 42 10.09 -6.73 -4.86
N GLN A 43 10.48 -7.97 -4.57
CA GLN A 43 9.55 -8.99 -4.06
C GLN A 43 8.97 -8.63 -2.69
N GLN A 44 9.72 -7.87 -1.89
CA GLN A 44 9.29 -7.41 -0.58
C GLN A 44 9.71 -5.95 -0.42
N LEU A 45 8.76 -5.13 -0.01
CA LEU A 45 8.96 -3.73 0.32
C LEU A 45 8.39 -3.45 1.71
N VAL A 46 9.19 -2.83 2.57
CA VAL A 46 8.72 -2.40 3.89
C VAL A 46 8.57 -0.89 3.85
N LEU A 47 7.33 -0.43 3.99
CA LEU A 47 7.00 0.98 4.11
C LEU A 47 6.77 1.33 5.58
N GLN A 48 7.28 2.46 6.01
CA GLN A 48 7.01 3.03 7.32
C GLN A 48 6.10 4.24 7.17
N LYS A 49 5.08 4.33 8.03
CA LYS A 49 4.20 5.49 8.05
C LYS A 49 4.91 6.68 8.71
N GLU A 50 5.31 7.65 7.91
CA GLU A 50 5.85 8.92 8.39
C GLU A 50 4.77 10.00 8.29
N ARG A 51 4.09 10.25 9.42
CA ARG A 51 2.99 11.23 9.55
C ARG A 51 1.84 10.99 8.56
N ARG A 52 1.97 11.50 7.33
CA ARG A 52 0.98 11.46 6.24
C ARG A 52 1.50 10.80 4.95
N ARG A 53 2.68 10.19 4.98
CA ARG A 53 3.27 9.50 3.83
C ARG A 53 3.78 8.13 4.23
N TRP A 54 3.78 7.21 3.28
CA TRP A 54 4.43 5.93 3.41
C TRP A 54 5.81 6.03 2.75
N VAL A 55 6.85 5.80 3.53
CA VAL A 55 8.24 5.93 3.08
C VAL A 55 8.88 4.55 3.12
N ALA A 56 9.48 4.11 2.02
CA ALA A 56 10.35 2.93 2.00
C ALA A 56 11.80 3.34 1.74
N ASP A 57 12.65 2.37 1.41
CA ASP A 57 14.04 2.59 1.00
C ASP A 57 14.13 3.60 -0.16
N GLU A 58 15.13 4.49 -0.14
CA GLU A 58 15.27 5.60 -1.12
C GLU A 58 15.33 5.11 -2.57
N ARG A 59 15.77 3.87 -2.79
CA ARG A 59 15.83 3.22 -4.11
C ARG A 59 14.46 2.98 -4.75
N TYR A 60 13.39 2.97 -3.95
CA TYR A 60 12.04 2.65 -4.39
C TYR A 60 11.04 3.74 -4.03
N LYS A 61 11.49 4.98 -3.94
CA LYS A 61 10.67 6.12 -3.51
C LYS A 61 9.39 6.28 -4.33
N ASP A 62 9.48 6.23 -5.66
CA ASP A 62 8.30 6.33 -6.54
C ASP A 62 7.31 5.19 -6.32
N LEU A 63 7.80 3.95 -6.20
CA LEU A 63 6.98 2.78 -5.89
C LEU A 63 6.31 2.90 -4.51
N SER A 64 7.00 3.54 -3.56
CA SER A 64 6.51 3.75 -2.19
C SER A 64 5.38 4.76 -2.13
N ASP A 65 5.51 5.87 -2.86
CA ASP A 65 4.45 6.87 -2.98
C ASP A 65 3.22 6.29 -3.68
N GLU A 66 3.39 5.53 -4.77
CA GLU A 66 2.28 4.87 -5.46
C GLU A 66 1.58 3.79 -4.61
N LEU A 67 2.36 2.91 -3.96
CA LEU A 67 1.82 1.92 -3.02
C LEU A 67 1.12 2.60 -1.86
N GLY A 68 1.75 3.61 -1.26
CA GLY A 68 1.18 4.39 -0.16
C GLY A 68 -0.15 5.01 -0.53
N TYR A 69 -0.25 5.59 -1.73
CA TYR A 69 -1.49 6.16 -2.25
C TYR A 69 -2.56 5.10 -2.50
N ALA A 70 -2.20 3.97 -3.12
CA ALA A 70 -3.12 2.86 -3.36
C ALA A 70 -3.64 2.25 -2.05
N ILE A 71 -2.77 2.13 -1.04
CA ILE A 71 -3.12 1.71 0.31
C ILE A 71 -4.05 2.73 0.97
N GLU A 72 -3.76 4.02 0.90
CA GLU A 72 -4.65 5.05 1.46
C GLU A 72 -6.01 5.08 0.77
N LEU A 73 -6.07 4.89 -0.55
CA LEU A 73 -7.33 4.78 -1.29
C LEU A 73 -8.14 3.56 -0.87
N LYS A 74 -7.51 2.38 -0.75
CA LYS A 74 -8.18 1.14 -0.33
C LYS A 74 -8.49 1.10 1.17
N ALA A 75 -7.68 1.76 1.99
CA ALA A 75 -7.86 1.85 3.43
C ALA A 75 -8.80 2.99 3.86
N LYS A 76 -8.97 4.06 3.06
CA LYS A 76 -9.92 5.16 3.32
C LYS A 76 -11.33 4.69 3.66
N PRO A 77 -11.98 3.78 2.90
CA PRO A 77 -13.32 3.29 3.26
C PRO A 77 -13.35 2.47 4.57
N LEU A 78 -12.20 2.06 5.12
CA LEU A 78 -12.09 1.24 6.32
C LEU A 78 -11.61 2.03 7.54
N LEU A 79 -10.81 3.08 7.32
CA LEU A 79 -10.40 4.06 8.34
C LEU A 79 -11.53 5.05 8.66
N ASP A 80 -12.38 5.39 7.69
CA ASP A 80 -13.51 6.30 7.89
C ASP A 80 -14.69 5.62 8.62
N ARG A 81 -14.74 4.28 8.60
CA ARG A 81 -15.77 3.49 9.29
C ARG A 81 -15.68 3.59 10.82
N ASN A 82 -14.55 4.02 11.36
CA ASN A 82 -14.39 4.32 12.79
C ASN A 82 -14.82 5.76 13.17
N ARG A 83 -15.31 6.57 12.21
CA ARG A 83 -15.81 7.93 12.46
C ARG A 83 -17.32 8.09 12.30
N PHE A 84 -18.03 7.03 11.92
CA PHE A 84 -19.50 6.98 11.94
C PHE A 84 -20.03 6.18 13.13
N GLY A 85 -19.45 6.43 14.31
CA GLY A 85 -20.15 6.25 15.59
C GLY A 85 -20.91 7.54 15.89
N GLY A 86 -22.04 7.75 15.24
CA GLY A 86 -22.80 9.00 15.36
C GLY A 86 -24.13 8.95 14.62
N HIS A 87 -25.04 8.10 15.09
CA HIS A 87 -26.46 8.43 14.98
C HIS A 87 -26.68 9.84 15.56
N PRO A 88 -27.59 10.60 14.95
CA PRO A 88 -28.78 10.90 15.71
C PRO A 88 -30.01 10.35 15.00
N ALA A 89 -30.75 9.53 15.73
CA ALA A 89 -32.19 9.46 15.58
C ALA A 89 -32.79 10.80 16.02
N GLY A 90 -33.76 11.32 15.29
CA GLY A 90 -34.49 12.54 15.61
C GLY A 90 -34.96 13.26 14.37
#